data_AF-A0A3D1IY06-F1
#
_entry.id   AF-A0A3D1IY06-F1
#
_cell.length_a   1.000
_cell.length_b   1.000
_cell.length_c   1.000
_cell.angle_alpha   90.00
_cell.angle_beta   90.00
_cell.angle_gamma   90.00
#
_symmetry.space_group_name_H-M   'P 1'
#
loop_
_entity.id
_entity.type
_entity.pdbx_description
1 polymer ?
#
loop_
_entity_poly.entity_id
_entity_poly.type
_entity_poly.pdbx_seq_one_letter_code
_entity_poly.pdbx_strand_id
1 'polypeptide(L)' 'LRESEERFRVAFSQAAVGLAHVAPDGRWLMANQKLCEIVGYTQEELLRLKYQDLTHPEDLPADVELG' A
#
# COMPACT_ATOMS: atom_id res chain seq x y z
N LEU A 1 13.55 -19.13 6.16
CA LEU A 1 12.28 -18.37 6.02
C LEU A 1 12.26 -17.14 6.93
N ARG A 2 12.33 -17.30 8.26
CA ARG A 2 12.29 -16.19 9.24
C ARG A 2 13.24 -15.02 8.97
N GLU A 3 14.49 -15.30 8.63
CA GLU A 3 15.48 -14.25 8.36
C GLU A 3 15.14 -13.40 7.12
N SER A 4 14.50 -14.01 6.11
CA SER A 4 14.04 -13.29 4.92
C SER A 4 12.79 -12.45 5.23
N GLU A 5 11.88 -12.96 6.05
CA GLU A 5 10.69 -12.24 6.50
C GLU A 5 11.06 -11.04 7.39
N GLU A 6 12.05 -11.20 8.26
CA GLU A 6 12.57 -10.10 9.09
C GLU A 6 13.26 -9.03 8.25
N ARG A 7 14.13 -9.42 7.32
CA ARG A 7 14.75 -8.46 6.39
C ARG A 7 13.71 -7.71 5.58
N PHE A 8 12.70 -8.41 5.08
CA PHE A 8 11.58 -7.78 4.37
C PHE A 8 10.82 -6.79 5.26
N ARG A 9 10.44 -7.21 6.48
CA ARG A 9 9.71 -6.36 7.43
C ARG A 9 10.49 -5.10 7.78
N VAL A 10 11.79 -5.21 8.03
CA VAL A 10 12.66 -4.07 8.32
C VAL A 10 12.74 -3.13 7.12
N ALA A 11 13.03 -3.66 5.93
CA ALA A 11 13.12 -2.86 4.72
C ALA A 11 11.80 -2.14 4.38
N PHE A 12 10.68 -2.85 4.50
CA PHE A 12 9.34 -2.31 4.26
C PHE A 12 9.00 -1.18 5.25
N SER A 13 9.28 -1.39 6.53
CA SER A 13 8.94 -0.44 7.60
C SER A 13 9.85 0.80 7.61
N GLN A 14 11.13 0.65 7.23
CA GLN A 14 12.12 1.73 7.25
C GLN A 14 12.27 2.47 5.91
N ALA A 15 11.57 2.04 4.86
CA ALA A 15 11.62 2.72 3.57
C ALA A 15 11.19 4.19 3.71
N ALA A 16 11.99 5.10 3.13
CA ALA A 16 11.69 6.54 3.11
C ALA A 16 10.56 6.91 2.14
N VAL A 17 10.06 5.95 1.37
CA VAL A 17 8.95 6.08 0.42
C VAL A 17 7.72 5.34 0.93
N GLY A 18 6.54 5.76 0.48
CA GLY A 18 5.30 5.03 0.74
C GLY A 18 5.32 3.68 0.01
N LEU A 19 5.13 2.59 0.75
CA LEU A 19 5.02 1.24 0.21
C LEU A 19 3.70 0.62 0.63
N ALA A 20 3.11 -0.12 -0.31
CA ALA A 20 1.94 -0.93 -0.04
C ALA A 20 1.99 -2.25 -0.80
N HIS A 21 1.27 -3.22 -0.25
CA HIS A 21 0.88 -4.43 -0.95
C HIS A 21 -0.64 -4.38 -1.14
N VAL A 22 -1.10 -4.53 -2.38
CA VAL A 22 -2.52 -4.47 -2.74
C VAL A 22 -2.95 -5.79 -3.35
N ALA A 23 -4.17 -6.20 -3.06
CA ALA A 23 -4.81 -7.32 -3.72
C ALA A 23 -5.24 -6.93 -5.14
N PRO A 24 -5.40 -7.91 -6.06
CA PRO A 24 -5.89 -7.64 -7.41
C PRO A 24 -7.26 -6.93 -7.47
N ASP A 25 -8.07 -7.07 -6.42
CA ASP A 25 -9.38 -6.40 -6.30
C ASP A 25 -9.30 -4.95 -5.75
N GLY A 26 -8.08 -4.45 -5.54
CA GLY A 26 -7.75 -3.11 -5.07
C GLY A 26 -7.69 -2.93 -3.56
N ARG A 27 -7.95 -3.98 -2.76
CA ARG A 27 -7.86 -3.86 -1.29
C ARG A 27 -6.42 -3.75 -0.84
N TRP A 28 -6.17 -2.87 0.12
CA TRP A 28 -4.89 -2.81 0.81
C TRP A 28 -4.69 -4.07 1.64
N LEU A 29 -3.56 -4.75 1.46
CA LEU A 29 -3.13 -5.89 2.28
C LEU A 29 -2.10 -5.44 3.31
N MET A 30 -1.27 -4.46 2.96
CA MET A 30 -0.25 -3.89 3.82
C MET A 30 0.10 -2.48 3.35
N ALA A 31 0.42 -1.60 4.28
CA ALA A 31 0.91 -0.24 4.01
C ALA A 31 1.96 0.11 5.07
N ASN A 32 3.08 0.72 4.68
CA ASN A 32 4.06 1.18 5.66
C ASN A 32 3.62 2.50 6.31
N GLN A 33 4.26 2.84 7.43
CA GLN A 33 3.97 4.09 8.14
C GLN A 33 4.15 5.32 7.24
N LYS A 34 5.14 5.28 6.33
CA LYS A 34 5.40 6.41 5.44
C LYS A 34 4.26 6.67 4.48
N LEU A 35 3.63 5.63 3.94
CA LEU A 35 2.45 5.78 3.09
C LEU A 35 1.29 6.39 3.89
N CYS A 36 1.04 5.88 5.09
CA CYS A 36 0.01 6.39 5.99
C CYS A 36 0.17 7.91 6.24
N GLU A 37 1.41 8.35 6.50
CA GLU A 37 1.75 9.77 6.63
C GLU A 37 1.50 10.58 5.35
N ILE A 38 1.84 10.02 4.18
CA ILE A 38 1.69 10.69 2.88
C ILE A 38 0.22 10.92 2.56
N VAL A 39 -0.61 9.90 2.76
CA VAL A 39 -2.04 9.97 2.40
C VAL A 39 -2.93 10.53 3.51
N GLY A 40 -2.43 10.59 4.75
CA GLY A 40 -3.16 11.13 5.89
C GLY A 40 -4.17 10.16 6.53
N TYR A 41 -3.98 8.84 6.34
CA TYR A 41 -4.86 7.80 6.91
C TYR A 41 -4.07 6.87 7.83
N THR A 42 -4.72 6.29 8.83
CA THR A 42 -4.11 5.20 9.60
C THR A 42 -4.09 3.91 8.78
N GLN A 43 -3.26 2.95 9.22
CA GLN A 43 -3.21 1.64 8.58
C GLN A 43 -4.58 0.93 8.64
N GLU A 44 -5.29 1.03 9.77
CA GLU A 44 -6.61 0.41 9.95
C GLU A 44 -7.67 1.03 9.03
N GLU A 45 -7.58 2.32 8.77
CA GLU A 45 -8.46 3.02 7.83
C GLU A 45 -8.17 2.57 6.41
N LEU A 46 -6.89 2.52 6.00
CA LEU A 46 -6.48 2.04 4.69
C LEU A 46 -6.95 0.61 4.43
N LEU A 47 -6.81 -0.30 5.40
CA LEU A 47 -7.25 -1.69 5.24
C LEU A 47 -8.76 -1.87 5.01
N ARG A 48 -9.57 -0.82 5.25
CA ARG A 48 -11.02 -0.82 4.98
C ARG A 48 -11.39 -0.20 3.64
N LEU A 49 -10.45 0.47 2.98
CA LEU A 49 -10.63 1.14 1.70
C LEU A 49 -10.07 0.28 0.57
N LYS A 50 -10.30 0.73 -0.66
CA LYS A 50 -9.54 0.31 -1.82
C LYS A 50 -8.60 1.42 -2.25
N TYR A 51 -7.53 1.12 -2.96
CA TYR A 51 -6.60 2.18 -3.41
C TYR A 51 -7.29 3.16 -4.35
N GLN A 52 -8.27 2.69 -5.12
CA GLN A 52 -9.07 3.53 -6.01
C GLN A 52 -9.90 4.57 -5.28
N ASP A 53 -10.18 4.39 -3.98
CA ASP A 53 -10.91 5.39 -3.16
C ASP A 53 -10.02 6.60 -2.83
N LEU A 54 -8.69 6.45 -2.92
CA LEU A 54 -7.71 7.51 -2.66
C LEU A 54 -7.10 8.09 -3.94
N THR A 55 -7.10 7.34 -5.04
CA THR A 55 -6.56 7.78 -6.33
C THR A 55 -7.55 8.67 -7.06
N HIS A 56 -7.07 9.80 -7.61
CA HIS A 56 -7.91 10.68 -8.41
C HIS A 56 -8.45 9.93 -9.65
N PRO A 57 -9.73 10.09 -10.05
CA PRO A 57 -10.31 9.32 -11.15
C PRO A 57 -9.58 9.42 -12.49
N GLU A 58 -8.90 10.54 -12.74
CA GLU A 58 -8.09 10.75 -13.96
C GLU A 58 -6.75 10.00 -13.94
N ASP A 59 -6.31 9.54 -12.77
CA ASP A 59 -5.07 8.76 -12.58
C ASP A 59 -5.34 7.24 -12.50
N LEU A 60 -6.61 6.85 -12.36
CA LEU A 60 -7.06 5.44 -12.46
C LEU A 60 -6.84 4.76 -13.83
N PRO A 61 -6.85 5.45 -15.00
CA PRO A 61 -6.78 4.80 -16.32
C PRO A 61 -5.43 4.16 -16.70
N ALA A 62 -4.58 3.74 -15.75
CA ALA A 62 -3.35 2.99 -16.03
C ALA A 62 -3.20 1.69 -15.21
N ASP A 63 -4.00 1.44 -14.17
CA ASP A 63 -3.76 0.32 -13.24
C ASP A 63 -4.60 -0.94 -13.51
N VAL A 64 -5.52 -0.92 -14.49
CA VAL A 64 -6.49 -2.02 -14.74
C VAL A 64 -6.12 -2.91 -15.94
N GLU A 65 -5.10 -2.57 -16.74
CA GLU A 65 -4.73 -3.33 -17.96
C GLU A 65 -3.66 -4.43 -17.75
N LEU A 66 -3.19 -4.69 -16.53
CA LEU A 66 -2.23 -5.78 -16.23
C LEU A 66 -2.80 -6.89 -15.34
N GLY A 67 -4.08 -7.22 -15.55
CA GLY A 67 -4.73 -8.43 -15.03
C GLY A 67 -4.65 -9.60 -16.01
#